data_AF-A0A8X8IKX1-F1
#
_entry.id   AF-A0A8X8IKX1-F1
#
_cell.length_a   1.000
_cell.length_b   1.000
_cell.length_c   1.000
_cell.angle_alpha   90.00
_cell.angle_beta   90.00
_cell.angle_gamma   90.00
#
_symmetry.space_group_name_H-M   'P 1'
#
loop_
_entity.id
_entity.type
_entity.pdbx_description
1 polymer ?
#
loop_
_entity_poly.entity_id
_entity_poly.type
_entity_poly.pdbx_seq_one_letter_code
_entity_poly.pdbx_strand_id
1 'polypeptide(L)'
;MKIIKTNWINIVGVFIAVFLYAIALNLMDENASRNMLQSVFASLILVFGYGIIFWGLLIVSLIVLDLLLFIRSQNNLKAKLVIEWLIISSPFVYWAIRYKEWIFVAAIVALLITQLLREKKIQKATS
;
A
#
# COMPACT_ATOMS: atom_id res chain seq x y z
N MET A 1 -19.47 4.04 -9.31
CA MET A 1 -18.55 4.22 -8.17
C MET A 1 -17.25 4.91 -8.62
N LYS A 2 -17.23 6.25 -8.69
CA LYS A 2 -16.03 7.01 -9.10
C LYS A 2 -14.87 6.88 -8.08
N ILE A 3 -15.20 6.68 -6.80
CA ILE A 3 -14.24 6.58 -5.68
C ILE A 3 -13.41 5.30 -5.75
N ILE A 4 -14.01 4.12 -5.96
CA ILE A 4 -13.26 2.86 -6.11
C ILE A 4 -12.25 2.92 -7.26
N LYS A 5 -12.61 3.60 -8.36
CA LYS A 5 -11.70 3.81 -9.50
C LYS A 5 -10.48 4.68 -9.14
N THR A 6 -10.39 5.26 -7.95
CA THR A 6 -9.21 6.01 -7.50
C THR A 6 -8.26 5.16 -6.65
N ASN A 7 -8.63 3.94 -6.26
CA ASN A 7 -7.81 3.03 -5.45
C ASN A 7 -6.52 2.59 -6.14
N TRP A 8 -6.45 2.66 -7.47
CA TRP A 8 -5.22 2.35 -8.19
C TRP A 8 -4.05 3.22 -7.75
N ILE A 9 -4.30 4.44 -7.26
CA ILE A 9 -3.24 5.34 -6.75
C ILE A 9 -2.56 4.70 -5.55
N ASN A 10 -3.34 4.11 -4.64
CA ASN A 10 -2.83 3.41 -3.48
C ASN A 10 -2.07 2.15 -3.89
N ILE A 11 -2.64 1.34 -4.79
CA ILE A 11 -2.00 0.11 -5.27
C ILE A 11 -0.64 0.43 -5.92
N VAL A 12 -0.60 1.39 -6.85
CA VAL A 12 0.64 1.76 -7.56
C VAL A 12 1.65 2.39 -6.61
N GLY A 13 1.25 3.30 -5.73
CA GLY A 13 2.22 3.95 -4.85
C GLY A 13 2.75 3.02 -3.75
N VAL A 14 1.92 2.13 -3.20
CA VAL A 14 2.38 1.06 -2.31
C VAL A 14 3.33 0.12 -3.06
N PHE A 15 3.00 -0.24 -4.30
CA PHE A 15 3.86 -1.10 -5.13
C PHE A 15 5.23 -0.48 -5.33
N ILE A 16 5.30 0.77 -5.77
CA ILE A 16 6.57 1.47 -5.99
C ILE A 16 7.40 1.51 -4.70
N ALA A 17 6.79 1.88 -3.56
CA ALA A 17 7.51 1.98 -2.30
C ALA A 17 8.06 0.64 -1.81
N VAL A 18 7.22 -0.40 -1.81
CA VAL A 18 7.59 -1.76 -1.38
C VAL A 18 8.63 -2.36 -2.33
N PHE A 19 8.50 -2.11 -3.63
CA PHE A 19 9.44 -2.60 -4.64
C PHE A 19 10.81 -1.94 -4.53
N LEU A 20 10.87 -0.62 -4.38
CA LEU A 20 12.13 0.10 -4.17
C LEU A 20 12.79 -0.32 -2.84
N TYR A 21 12.00 -0.50 -1.80
CA TYR A 21 12.49 -1.00 -0.51
C TYR A 21 13.08 -2.42 -0.63
N ALA A 22 12.39 -3.31 -1.36
CA ALA A 22 12.89 -4.65 -1.63
C ALA A 22 14.19 -4.64 -2.44
N ILE A 23 14.33 -3.76 -3.44
CA ILE A 23 15.58 -3.64 -4.21
C ILE A 23 16.71 -3.21 -3.28
N ALA A 24 16.48 -2.21 -2.44
CA ALA A 24 17.48 -1.74 -1.48
C ALA A 24 17.91 -2.85 -0.52
N LEU A 25 16.95 -3.60 0.05
CA LEU A 25 17.25 -4.75 0.90
C LEU A 25 18.12 -5.80 0.20
N ASN A 26 17.78 -6.14 -1.04
CA ASN A 26 18.51 -7.14 -1.81
C ASN A 26 19.95 -6.70 -2.17
N LEU A 27 20.17 -5.39 -2.34
CA LEU A 27 21.51 -4.82 -2.60
C LEU A 27 22.36 -4.70 -1.33
N MET A 28 21.73 -4.59 -0.16
CA MET A 28 22.41 -4.45 1.13
C MET A 28 22.67 -5.80 1.82
N ASP A 29 22.22 -6.91 1.24
CA ASP A 29 22.44 -8.24 1.80
C ASP A 29 23.90 -8.68 1.63
N GLU A 30 24.68 -8.59 2.71
CA GLU A 30 26.09 -8.98 2.74
C GLU A 30 26.29 -10.49 2.50
N ASN A 31 25.26 -11.32 2.68
CA ASN A 31 25.36 -12.77 2.52
C ASN A 31 25.14 -13.23 1.06
N ALA A 32 24.60 -12.37 0.20
CA ALA A 32 24.30 -12.71 -1.18
C ALA A 32 24.76 -11.58 -2.11
N SER A 33 25.91 -11.79 -2.77
CA SER A 33 26.37 -10.87 -3.82
C SER A 33 25.46 -10.95 -5.04
N ARG A 34 24.46 -10.06 -5.09
CA ARG A 34 23.51 -9.95 -6.20
C ARG A 34 23.84 -8.70 -7.00
N ASN A 35 23.89 -8.84 -8.32
CA ASN A 35 23.98 -7.66 -9.19
C ASN A 35 22.64 -6.89 -9.21
N MET A 36 22.64 -5.68 -9.76
CA MET A 36 21.44 -4.82 -9.83
C MET A 36 20.26 -5.54 -10.50
N LEU A 37 20.52 -6.25 -11.60
CA LEU A 37 19.47 -6.95 -12.36
C LEU A 37 18.85 -8.10 -11.54
N GLN A 38 19.69 -8.91 -10.88
CA GLN A 38 19.24 -9.98 -9.99
C GLN A 38 18.44 -9.42 -8.82
N SER A 39 18.84 -8.28 -8.26
CA SER A 39 18.11 -7.62 -7.17
C SER A 39 16.72 -7.14 -7.61
N VAL A 40 16.60 -6.61 -8.83
CA VAL A 40 15.31 -6.24 -9.43
C VAL A 40 14.41 -7.47 -9.59
N PHE A 41 14.92 -8.57 -10.16
CA PHE A 41 14.14 -9.80 -10.34
C PHE A 41 13.75 -10.45 -9.00
N ALA A 42 14.68 -10.52 -8.05
CA ALA A 42 14.42 -11.04 -6.70
C ALA A 42 13.33 -10.21 -6.00
N SER A 43 13.37 -8.89 -6.16
CA SER A 43 12.36 -7.98 -5.61
C SER A 43 10.99 -8.21 -6.26
N LEU A 44 10.92 -8.46 -7.58
CA LEU A 44 9.65 -8.80 -8.23
C LEU A 44 9.06 -10.10 -7.68
N ILE A 45 9.89 -11.13 -7.48
CA ILE A 45 9.47 -12.41 -6.89
C ILE A 45 8.99 -12.21 -5.44
N LEU A 46 9.71 -11.41 -4.65
CA LEU A 46 9.30 -11.08 -3.28
C LEU A 46 7.95 -10.38 -3.26
N VAL A 47 7.79 -9.33 -4.07
CA VAL A 47 6.60 -8.49 -4.06
C VAL A 47 5.38 -9.19 -4.64
N PHE A 48 5.50 -9.90 -5.76
CA PHE A 48 4.36 -10.54 -6.42
C PHE A 48 4.15 -12.00 -6.02
N GLY A 49 5.21 -12.74 -5.73
CA GLY A 49 5.14 -14.13 -5.29
C GLY A 49 4.79 -14.22 -3.81
N TYR A 50 5.76 -13.90 -2.95
CA TYR A 50 5.58 -14.00 -1.50
C TYR A 50 4.59 -12.96 -0.95
N GLY A 51 4.55 -11.77 -1.55
CA GLY A 51 3.62 -10.70 -1.18
C GLY A 51 2.17 -10.88 -1.64
N ILE A 52 1.80 -11.99 -2.29
CA ILE A 52 0.46 -12.13 -2.87
C ILE A 52 -0.67 -12.02 -1.84
N ILE A 53 -0.48 -12.56 -0.63
CA ILE A 53 -1.47 -12.47 0.46
C ILE A 53 -1.64 -11.00 0.90
N PHE A 54 -0.53 -10.27 1.00
CA PHE A 54 -0.54 -8.84 1.30
C PHE A 54 -1.39 -8.07 0.26
N TRP A 55 -1.17 -8.33 -1.03
CA TRP A 55 -1.92 -7.67 -2.11
C TRP A 55 -3.40 -8.00 -2.08
N GLY A 56 -3.75 -9.28 -1.88
CA GLY A 56 -5.14 -9.71 -1.75
C GLY A 56 -5.85 -8.99 -0.61
N LEU A 57 -5.25 -8.99 0.58
CA LEU A 57 -5.81 -8.30 1.76
C LEU A 57 -5.92 -6.79 1.55
N LEU A 58 -4.91 -6.15 0.95
CA LEU A 58 -4.92 -4.71 0.67
C LEU A 58 -6.07 -4.35 -0.27
N ILE A 59 -6.21 -5.05 -1.40
CA ILE A 59 -7.23 -4.78 -2.41
C ILE A 59 -8.63 -5.00 -1.84
N VAL A 60 -8.85 -6.12 -1.15
CA VAL A 60 -10.14 -6.43 -0.52
C VAL A 60 -10.49 -5.37 0.52
N SER A 61 -9.53 -4.98 1.36
CA SER A 61 -9.77 -3.97 2.40
C SER A 61 -10.11 -2.60 1.81
N LEU A 62 -9.40 -2.17 0.76
CA LEU A 62 -9.72 -0.92 0.04
C LEU A 62 -11.14 -0.93 -0.52
N ILE A 63 -11.56 -2.03 -1.16
CA ILE A 63 -12.90 -2.13 -1.74
C ILE A 63 -13.98 -2.14 -0.65
N VAL A 64 -13.79 -2.95 0.39
CA VAL A 64 -14.75 -3.09 1.49
C VAL A 64 -14.88 -1.79 2.26
N LEU A 65 -13.77 -1.14 2.61
CA LEU A 65 -13.82 0.13 3.33
C LEU A 65 -14.37 1.26 2.47
N ASP A 66 -14.12 1.26 1.17
CA ASP A 66 -14.74 2.24 0.27
C ASP A 66 -16.27 2.13 0.28
N LEU A 67 -16.76 0.89 0.21
CA LEU A 67 -18.19 0.59 0.29
C LEU A 67 -18.79 1.00 1.64
N LEU A 68 -18.07 0.81 2.73
CA LEU A 68 -18.58 1.15 4.07
C LEU A 68 -18.54 2.65 4.36
N LEU A 69 -17.45 3.33 4.00
CA LEU A 69 -17.20 4.71 4.41
C LEU A 69 -17.80 5.75 3.45
N PHE A 70 -17.90 5.46 2.15
CA PHE A 70 -18.25 6.46 1.13
C PHE A 70 -19.63 6.27 0.48
N ILE A 71 -20.38 5.23 0.84
CA ILE A 71 -21.70 4.97 0.21
C ILE A 71 -22.77 6.00 0.61
N ARG A 72 -22.69 6.56 1.82
CA ARG A 72 -23.78 7.37 2.41
C ARG A 72 -23.53 8.89 2.39
N SER A 73 -22.28 9.33 2.42
CA SER A 73 -21.92 10.76 2.39
C SER A 73 -20.42 10.91 2.11
N GLN A 74 -20.04 11.98 1.41
CA GLN A 74 -18.64 12.35 1.17
C GLN A 74 -18.13 13.44 2.13
N ASN A 75 -18.94 13.82 3.12
CA ASN A 75 -18.53 14.77 4.15
C ASN A 75 -17.33 14.23 4.93
N ASN A 76 -16.43 15.13 5.33
CA ASN A 76 -15.20 14.81 6.06
C ASN A 76 -14.32 13.78 5.34
N LEU A 77 -14.20 13.87 4.00
CA LEU A 77 -13.41 12.98 3.14
C LEU A 77 -12.03 12.66 3.72
N LYS A 78 -11.26 13.69 4.12
CA LYS A 78 -9.93 13.51 4.70
C LYS A 78 -9.94 12.62 5.95
N ALA A 79 -10.88 12.85 6.87
CA ALA A 79 -10.99 12.05 8.09
C ALA A 79 -11.34 10.59 7.78
N LYS A 80 -12.23 10.35 6.81
CA LYS A 80 -12.57 8.99 6.35
C LYS A 80 -11.38 8.27 5.73
N LEU A 81 -10.57 8.96 4.92
CA LEU A 81 -9.36 8.40 4.34
C LEU A 81 -8.31 8.06 5.41
N VAL A 82 -8.18 8.87 6.46
CA VAL A 82 -7.29 8.57 7.60
C VAL A 82 -7.79 7.36 8.39
N ILE A 83 -9.11 7.26 8.63
CA ILE A 83 -9.71 6.09 9.28
C ILE A 83 -9.52 4.83 8.43
N GLU A 84 -9.74 4.92 7.13
CA GLU A 84 -9.48 3.83 6.17
C GLU A 84 -8.02 3.39 6.27
N TRP A 85 -7.08 4.34 6.24
CA TRP A 85 -5.65 4.06 6.39
C TRP A 85 -5.34 3.36 7.73
N LEU A 86 -5.90 3.83 8.85
CA LEU A 86 -5.69 3.21 10.17
C LEU A 86 -6.16 1.76 10.20
N ILE A 87 -7.35 1.49 9.67
CA ILE A 87 -7.94 0.15 9.66
C ILE A 87 -7.09 -0.77 8.78
N ILE A 88 -6.79 -0.36 7.54
CA ILE A 88 -5.99 -1.15 6.59
C ILE A 88 -4.58 -1.40 7.15
N SER A 89 -3.98 -0.41 7.79
CA SER A 89 -2.61 -0.52 8.30
C SER A 89 -2.49 -1.43 9.51
N SER A 90 -3.56 -1.61 10.30
CA SER A 90 -3.52 -2.36 11.56
C SER A 90 -2.95 -3.79 11.47
N PRO A 91 -3.38 -4.68 10.54
CA PRO A 91 -2.76 -6.01 10.40
C PRO A 91 -1.29 -5.93 9.98
N PHE A 92 -0.91 -4.94 9.18
CA PHE A 92 0.46 -4.77 8.70
C PHE A 92 1.39 -4.21 9.78
N VAL A 93 0.89 -3.35 10.67
CA VAL A 93 1.63 -2.90 11.86
C VAL A 93 1.92 -4.11 12.76
N TYR A 94 0.94 -4.99 12.97
CA TYR A 94 1.15 -6.22 13.73
C TYR A 94 2.25 -7.08 13.10
N TRP A 95 2.24 -7.28 11.77
CA TRP A 95 3.29 -8.04 11.08
C TRP A 95 4.66 -7.37 11.16
N ALA A 96 4.73 -6.05 10.99
CA ALA A 96 5.97 -5.28 11.11
C ALA A 96 6.62 -5.48 12.49
N ILE A 97 5.83 -5.45 13.56
CA ILE A 97 6.32 -5.60 14.94
C ILE A 97 6.65 -7.06 15.25
N ARG A 98 5.73 -7.99 14.95
CA ARG A 98 5.85 -9.40 15.32
C ARG A 98 6.97 -10.10 14.57
N TYR A 99 7.11 -9.83 13.29
CA TYR A 99 8.09 -10.49 12.41
C TYR A 99 9.31 -9.63 12.10
N LYS A 100 9.36 -8.37 12.58
CA LYS A 100 10.43 -7.40 12.31
C LYS A 100 10.61 -7.09 10.81
N GLU A 101 9.54 -7.25 10.06
CA GLU A 101 9.50 -7.04 8.60
C GLU A 101 9.21 -5.57 8.28
N TRP A 102 10.27 -4.76 8.22
CA TRP A 102 10.18 -3.30 7.99
C TRP A 102 9.61 -2.91 6.63
N ILE A 103 9.55 -3.84 5.67
CA ILE A 103 8.89 -3.65 4.39
C ILE A 103 7.41 -3.26 4.53
N PHE A 104 6.74 -3.73 5.59
CA PHE A 104 5.37 -3.32 5.90
C PHE A 104 5.27 -1.87 6.37
N VAL A 105 6.30 -1.34 7.05
CA VAL A 105 6.34 0.08 7.42
C VAL A 105 6.42 0.95 6.16
N ALA A 106 7.25 0.56 5.19
CA ALA A 106 7.30 1.23 3.89
C ALA A 106 5.92 1.22 3.19
N ALA A 107 5.21 0.08 3.22
CA ALA A 107 3.85 -0.02 2.69
C ALA A 107 2.84 0.89 3.41
N ILE A 108 2.87 0.94 4.74
CA ILE A 108 1.96 1.76 5.57
C ILE A 108 2.15 3.25 5.29
N VAL A 109 3.40 3.71 5.22
CA VAL A 109 3.72 5.11 4.94
C VAL A 109 3.32 5.46 3.50
N ALA A 110 3.61 4.59 2.54
CA ALA A 110 3.20 4.78 1.16
C ALA A 110 1.67 4.83 1.01
N LEU A 111 0.95 3.97 1.74
CA LEU A 111 -0.51 3.98 1.76
C LEU A 111 -1.06 5.31 2.29
N LEU A 112 -0.46 5.88 3.34
CA LEU A 112 -0.88 7.18 3.86
C LEU A 112 -0.69 8.30 2.82
N ILE A 113 0.50 8.38 2.23
CA ILE A 113 0.84 9.40 1.23
C ILE A 113 -0.11 9.29 0.03
N THR A 114 -0.31 8.08 -0.47
CA THR A 114 -1.17 7.82 -1.63
C THR A 114 -2.64 8.11 -1.33
N GLN A 115 -3.12 7.86 -0.11
CA GLN A 115 -4.47 8.24 0.29
C GLN A 115 -4.67 9.76 0.32
N LEU A 116 -3.69 10.53 0.78
CA LEU A 116 -3.74 12.00 0.71
C LEU A 116 -3.71 12.51 -0.74
N LEU A 117 -3.01 11.82 -1.65
CA LEU A 117 -3.05 12.13 -3.08
C LEU A 117 -4.40 11.78 -3.72
N ARG A 118 -4.99 10.67 -3.30
CA ARG A 118 -6.31 10.20 -3.74
C ARG A 118 -7.42 11.18 -3.35
N GLU A 119 -7.33 11.81 -2.17
CA GLU A 119 -8.25 12.87 -1.73
C GLU A 119 -8.47 13.93 -2.82
N LYS A 120 -7.37 14.47 -3.38
CA LYS A 120 -7.41 15.51 -4.42
C LYS A 120 -8.14 15.04 -5.68
N LYS A 121 -8.00 13.77 -6.06
CA LYS A 121 -8.68 13.20 -7.22
C LYS A 121 -10.16 12.95 -6.97
N ILE A 122 -10.53 12.52 -5.77
CA ILE A 122 -11.93 12.33 -5.40
C ILE A 122 -12.64 13.68 -5.46
N GLN A 123 -12.09 14.72 -4.81
CA GLN A 123 -12.66 16.07 -4.82
C GLN A 123 -12.92 16.58 -6.25
N LYS A 124 -11.92 16.45 -7.14
CA LYS A 124 -12.06 16.84 -8.55
C LYS A 124 -13.09 16.02 -9.35
N ALA A 125 -13.38 14.79 -8.94
CA ALA A 125 -14.34 13.92 -9.64
C ALA A 125 -15.80 14.16 -9.22
N THR A 126 -16.00 14.91 -8.12
CA THR A 126 -17.29 15.21 -7.48
C THR A 126 -17.64 16.70 -7.45
N SER A 127 -16.70 17.60 -7.77
CA SER A 127 -16.99 18.98 -8.19
C SER A 127 -17.56 19.00 -9.60
#